data_AF-A0A7R9IPG6-F1
#
_entry.id   AF-A0A7R9IPG6-F1
#
_cell.length_a   1.000
_cell.length_b   1.000
_cell.length_c   1.000
_cell.angle_alpha   90.00
_cell.angle_beta   90.00
_cell.angle_gamma   90.00
#
_symmetry.space_group_name_H-M   'P 1'
#
loop_
_entity.id
_entity.type
_entity.pdbx_description
1 polymer ?
#
loop_
_entity_poly.entity_id
_entity_poly.type
_entity_poly.pdbx_seq_one_letter_code
_entity_poly.pdbx_strand_id
1 'polypeptide(L)'
;QHCELQDHCASNPCRNGADCTSSGDSYKCKCSPGFIGPTCSEDIVECRSAPCVHGRCFNTHGSYKMTSILEARNASVTTISLE
;
A
#
# COMPACT_ATOMS: atom_id res chain seq x y z
N GLN A 1 -13.72 8.83 39.07
CA GLN A 1 -12.59 8.55 38.15
C GLN A 1 -13.04 9.04 36.78
N HIS A 2 -12.32 9.99 36.21
CA HIS A 2 -12.62 10.54 34.88
C HIS A 2 -11.97 9.58 33.88
N CYS A 3 -12.76 8.77 33.18
CA CYS A 3 -12.25 7.93 32.09
C CYS A 3 -12.10 8.83 30.87
N GLU A 4 -11.05 9.64 30.82
CA GLU A 4 -10.69 10.36 29.61
C GLU A 4 -10.17 9.34 28.59
N LEU A 5 -11.08 8.90 27.72
CA LEU A 5 -10.77 8.14 26.51
C LEU A 5 -9.88 9.02 25.64
N GLN A 6 -8.56 8.84 25.75
CA GLN A 6 -7.62 9.50 24.87
C GLN A 6 -7.88 9.02 23.44
N ASP A 7 -8.16 9.96 22.53
CA ASP A 7 -8.27 9.63 21.12
C ASP A 7 -6.86 9.51 20.51
N HIS A 8 -6.36 8.28 20.48
CA HIS A 8 -5.07 7.95 19.88
C HIS A 8 -5.07 8.10 18.34
N CYS A 9 -6.22 8.34 17.71
CA CYS A 9 -6.34 8.63 16.29
C CYS A 9 -6.23 10.12 15.95
N ALA A 10 -6.27 11.03 16.92
CA ALA A 10 -6.23 12.47 16.69
C ALA A 10 -5.00 12.93 15.88
N SER A 11 -3.87 12.23 16.02
CA SER A 11 -2.63 12.51 15.27
C SER A 11 -2.59 11.92 13.86
N ASN A 12 -3.67 11.28 13.40
CA ASN A 12 -3.77 10.57 12.12
C ASN A 12 -2.58 9.63 11.85
N PRO A 13 -2.34 8.64 12.73
CA PRO A 13 -1.18 7.75 12.60
C PRO A 13 -1.30 6.80 11.41
N CYS A 14 -2.51 6.44 10.98
CA CYS A 14 -2.76 5.54 9.86
C CYS A 14 -2.61 6.24 8.51
N ARG A 15 -1.97 5.59 7.55
CA ARG A 15 -1.66 6.11 6.21
C ARG A 15 -2.48 5.41 5.12
N ASN A 16 -2.36 5.94 3.90
CA ASN A 16 -2.91 5.33 2.69
C ASN A 16 -4.42 5.00 2.76
N GLY A 17 -5.20 5.89 3.38
CA GLY A 17 -6.65 5.73 3.52
C GLY A 17 -7.07 4.57 4.44
N ALA A 18 -6.21 4.19 5.39
CA ALA A 18 -6.55 3.21 6.42
C ALA A 18 -7.48 3.80 7.48
N ASP A 19 -8.41 2.99 8.00
CA ASP A 19 -9.29 3.38 9.10
C ASP A 19 -8.52 3.33 10.42
N CYS A 20 -8.65 4.37 11.24
CA CYS A 20 -8.09 4.41 12.58
C CYS A 20 -9.17 4.20 13.64
N THR A 21 -8.91 3.32 14.61
CA THR A 21 -9.76 3.14 15.78
C THR A 21 -8.93 3.25 17.06
N SER A 22 -9.31 4.14 17.99
CA SER A 22 -8.73 4.16 19.33
C SER A 22 -9.12 2.88 20.08
N SER A 23 -8.17 2.24 20.75
CA SER A 23 -8.31 0.92 21.37
C SER A 23 -7.50 0.85 22.68
N GLY A 24 -8.18 1.08 23.81
CA GLY A 24 -7.55 1.13 25.13
C GLY A 24 -6.57 2.30 25.20
N ASP A 25 -5.32 2.01 25.56
CA ASP A 25 -4.23 2.99 25.67
C ASP A 25 -3.45 3.19 24.35
N SER A 26 -4.03 2.78 23.21
CA SER A 26 -3.38 2.84 21.90
C SER A 26 -4.36 3.04 20.74
N TYR A 27 -3.86 3.00 19.51
CA TYR A 27 -4.67 2.97 18.29
C TYR A 27 -4.44 1.68 17.51
N LYS A 28 -5.42 1.32 16.68
CA LYS A 28 -5.30 0.26 15.70
C LYS A 28 -5.65 0.81 14.32
N CYS A 29 -4.78 0.55 13.35
CA CYS A 29 -5.05 0.83 11.95
C CYS A 29 -5.62 -0.41 11.26
N LYS A 30 -6.71 -0.24 10.52
CA LYS A 30 -7.21 -1.22 9.58
C LYS A 30 -6.79 -0.79 8.18
N CYS A 31 -5.80 -1.49 7.63
CA CYS A 31 -5.22 -1.14 6.33
C CYS A 31 -6.22 -1.36 5.20
N SER A 32 -6.22 -0.41 4.27
CA SER A 32 -6.83 -0.61 2.95
C SER A 32 -6.10 -1.73 2.19
N PRO A 33 -6.77 -2.43 1.26
CA PRO A 33 -6.13 -3.43 0.42
C PRO A 33 -4.87 -2.86 -0.26
N GLY A 34 -3.80 -3.66 -0.32
CA GLY A 34 -2.51 -3.23 -0.89
C GLY A 34 -1.54 -2.62 0.11
N PHE A 35 -1.93 -2.38 1.37
CA PHE A 35 -1.03 -1.82 2.40
C PHE A 35 -0.88 -2.72 3.63
N ILE A 36 0.28 -2.63 4.27
CA ILE A 36 0.66 -3.38 5.47
C ILE A 36 1.42 -2.52 6.48
N GLY A 37 1.74 -3.12 7.63
CA GLY A 37 2.46 -2.49 8.73
C GLY A 37 1.54 -1.88 9.78
N PRO A 38 2.09 -1.45 10.92
CA PRO A 38 1.31 -0.94 12.06
C PRO A 38 0.55 0.36 11.74
N THR A 39 1.06 1.15 10.79
CA THR A 39 0.47 2.41 10.33
C THR A 39 -0.07 2.34 8.91
N CYS A 40 -0.07 1.15 8.27
CA CYS A 40 -0.49 0.97 6.88
C CYS A 40 0.28 1.84 5.88
N SER A 41 1.54 2.17 6.21
CA SER A 41 2.40 3.02 5.38
C SER A 41 3.18 2.23 4.33
N GLU A 42 3.33 0.93 4.53
CA GLU A 42 4.09 0.05 3.66
C GLU A 42 3.20 -0.52 2.56
N ASP A 43 3.69 -0.44 1.33
CA ASP A 43 3.06 -1.03 0.14
C ASP A 43 3.32 -2.54 0.11
N ILE A 44 2.28 -3.33 -0.19
CA ILE A 44 2.46 -4.76 -0.44
C ILE A 44 3.20 -4.92 -1.76
N VAL A 45 4.20 -5.79 -1.80
CA VAL A 45 4.88 -6.14 -3.06
C VAL A 45 4.20 -7.35 -3.68
N GLU A 46 3.05 -7.18 -4.35
CA GLU A 46 2.23 -8.28 -4.86
C GLU A 46 2.99 -9.14 -5.88
N CYS A 47 3.93 -8.55 -6.62
CA CYS A 47 4.73 -9.30 -7.59
C CYS A 47 5.66 -10.36 -6.95
N ARG A 48 5.89 -10.33 -5.63
CA ARG A 48 6.71 -11.36 -4.93
C ARG A 48 6.07 -12.74 -4.95
N SER A 49 4.75 -12.84 -5.05
CA SER A 49 4.06 -14.13 -5.13
C SER A 49 4.05 -14.73 -6.54
N ALA A 50 4.71 -14.06 -7.51
CA ALA A 50 4.71 -14.42 -8.92
C ALA A 50 3.29 -14.73 -9.46
N PRO A 51 2.31 -13.81 -9.32
CA PRO A 51 0.93 -14.06 -9.72
C PRO A 51 0.73 -14.22 -11.24
N CYS A 52 1.75 -13.87 -12.04
CA CYS A 52 1.70 -13.89 -13.51
C CYS A 52 2.40 -15.12 -14.08
N VAL A 53 1.68 -15.95 -14.83
CA VAL A 53 2.27 -17.08 -15.58
C VAL A 53 2.82 -16.64 -16.95
N HIS A 54 2.12 -15.72 -17.63
CA HIS A 54 2.48 -15.27 -18.99
C HIS A 54 2.41 -13.74 -19.12
N GLY A 55 3.42 -13.05 -18.58
CA GLY A 55 3.49 -11.60 -18.62
C GLY A 55 4.51 -11.04 -17.65
N ARG A 56 4.52 -9.71 -17.49
CA ARG A 56 5.34 -9.04 -16.48
C ARG A 56 4.44 -8.39 -15.44
N CYS A 57 4.78 -8.64 -14.18
CA CYS A 57 4.14 -8.00 -13.03
C CYS A 57 4.88 -6.70 -12.71
N PHE A 58 4.13 -5.62 -12.47
CA PHE A 58 4.63 -4.34 -12.02
C PHE A 58 3.90 -3.93 -10.75
N ASN A 59 4.65 -3.75 -9.66
CA ASN A 59 4.10 -3.20 -8.43
C ASN A 59 3.71 -1.74 -8.64
N THR A 60 2.61 -1.34 -8.03
CA THR A 60 2.14 0.05 -8.00
C THR A 60 1.69 0.37 -6.58
N HIS A 61 1.61 1.65 -6.23
CA HIS A 61 1.19 2.05 -4.88
C HIS A 61 -0.25 1.59 -4.58
N GLY A 62 -0.40 0.64 -3.68
CA GLY A 62 -1.65 0.01 -3.25
C GLY A 62 -2.18 -1.08 -4.21
N SER A 63 -1.43 -1.47 -5.25
CA SER A 63 -1.91 -2.45 -6.22
C SER A 63 -0.80 -3.01 -7.12
N TYR A 64 -1.15 -3.80 -8.14
CA TYR A 64 -0.22 -4.23 -9.16
C TYR A 64 -0.87 -4.27 -10.54
N LYS A 65 -0.04 -4.17 -11.57
CA LYS A 65 -0.46 -4.28 -12.97
C LYS A 65 0.27 -5.42 -13.64
N MET A 66 -0.45 -6.09 -14.54
CA MET A 66 0.09 -7.15 -15.36
C MET A 66 0.11 -6.66 -16.80
N THR A 67 1.25 -6.79 -17.47
CA THR A 67 1.34 -6.47 -18.89
C THR A 67 1.72 -7.69 -19.69
N SER A 68 1.23 -7.74 -20.92
CA SER A 68 1.67 -8.75 -21.89
C SER A 68 3.14 -8.51 -22.24
N ILE A 69 3.83 -9.59 -22.65
CA ILE A 69 5.27 -9.56 -22.96
C ILE A 69 5.59 -8.54 -24.09
N LEU A 70 4.61 -8.26 -24.95
CA LEU A 70 4.69 -7.29 -26.04
C LEU A 70 4.77 -5.84 -25.51
N GLU A 71 4.00 -5.50 -24.48
CA GLU A 71 3.94 -4.12 -23.95
C GLU A 71 5.08 -3.79 -23.00
N ALA A 72 5.65 -4.79 -22.32
CA ALA A 72 6.80 -4.56 -21.44
C ALA A 72 8.07 -4.15 -22.20
N ARG A 73 8.23 -4.56 -23.47
CA ARG A 73 9.32 -4.06 -24.34
C ARG A 73 9.18 -2.57 -24.62
N ASN A 74 7.94 -2.04 -24.65
CA ASN A 74 7.67 -0.63 -24.86
C ASN A 74 7.84 0.21 -23.58
N ALA A 75 7.51 -0.36 -22.41
CA ALA A 75 7.65 0.31 -21.11
C ALA A 75 9.11 0.62 -20.73
N SER A 76 10.06 -0.23 -21.12
CA SER A 76 11.50 0.03 -20.96
C SER A 76 12.06 1.07 -21.94
N VAL A 77 11.30 1.45 -22.97
CA VAL A 77 11.72 2.43 -23.99
C VAL A 77 11.18 3.84 -23.67
N THR A 78 10.06 3.95 -22.94
CA THR A 78 9.49 5.24 -22.51
C THR A 78 10.18 5.93 -21.33
N THR A 79 11.19 5.33 -20.71
CA THR A 79 12.02 5.98 -19.66
C THR A 79 13.33 6.58 -20.18
N ILE A 80 13.58 6.60 -21.50
CA ILE A 80 14.67 7.38 -22.10
C ILE A 80 14.08 8.53 -22.90
N SER A 81 13.55 9.52 -22.19
CA SER A 81 13.22 10.91 -22.59
C SER A 81 12.62 11.52 -21.32
N LEU A 82 13.22 12.48 -20.61
CA LEU A 82 13.96 13.68 -21.04
C LEU A 82 14.87 14.16 -19.88
N GLU A 83 16.00 14.77 -20.27
CA GLU A 83 16.90 15.70 -19.54
C GLU A 83 17.51 15.30 -18.18
#